data_AF-A0A6N6PWX9-F1
#
_entry.id   AF-A0A6N6PWX9-F1
#
_cell.length_a   1.000
_cell.length_b   1.000
_cell.length_c   1.000
_cell.angle_alpha   90.00
_cell.angle_beta   90.00
_cell.angle_gamma   90.00
#
_symmetry.space_group_name_H-M   'P 1'
#
loop_
_entity.id
_entity.type
_entity.pdbx_description
1 polymer ?
#
loop_
_entity_poly.entity_id
_entity_poly.type
_entity_poly.pdbx_seq_one_letter_code
_entity_poly.pdbx_strand_id
1 'polypeptide(L)'
;MKSLVALASLVVAIWVFPRFWYSRVDPASATQWLDARTNVAGWKYRAVAVDQSAERLLVADRLENGEFLAESKERWERDPVRVFAAWRLKEDPREIGLFVHTPDRCWVQSGWDIEASAPEVVTVPVHGRELAFERRIFANRGHRELVYFTGLVAGQTLPYRLDHNLSVSRRVVAKGVGEAERITKANRWNDSLLWRRVVESFLSRRPLLGPKQFLRISTPLDGGEAEADRRIREFLPRWLEPEKPGATR
;
A
#
# COMPACT_ATOMS: atom_id res chain seq x y z
N MET A 1 -30.71 37.03 -18.33
CA MET A 1 -29.34 37.54 -18.08
C MET A 1 -28.75 37.05 -16.76
N LYS A 2 -29.41 37.26 -15.59
CA LYS A 2 -28.89 36.83 -14.26
C LYS A 2 -28.59 35.32 -14.16
N SER A 3 -29.45 34.47 -14.70
CA SER A 3 -29.28 33.00 -14.65
C SER A 3 -28.12 32.49 -15.51
N LEU A 4 -27.81 33.20 -16.61
CA LEU A 4 -26.72 32.84 -17.51
C LEU A 4 -25.35 33.18 -16.90
N VAL A 5 -25.29 34.31 -16.18
CA VAL A 5 -24.11 34.72 -15.40
C VAL A 5 -23.87 33.76 -14.24
N ALA A 6 -24.91 33.34 -13.52
CA ALA A 6 -24.77 32.35 -12.44
C ALA A 6 -24.26 31.00 -12.94
N LEU A 7 -24.77 30.52 -14.08
CA LEU A 7 -24.32 29.26 -14.68
C LEU A 7 -22.87 29.36 -15.19
N ALA A 8 -22.50 30.47 -15.84
CA ALA A 8 -21.13 30.69 -16.29
C ALA A 8 -20.15 30.76 -15.11
N SER A 9 -20.50 31.44 -14.03
CA SER A 9 -19.69 31.49 -12.80
C SER A 9 -19.53 30.12 -12.14
N LEU A 10 -20.58 29.29 -12.14
CA LEU A 10 -20.51 27.92 -11.62
C LEU A 10 -19.57 27.05 -12.47
N VAL A 11 -19.65 27.15 -13.80
CA VAL A 11 -18.78 26.42 -14.72
C VAL A 11 -17.32 26.84 -14.55
N VAL A 12 -17.04 28.14 -14.44
CA VAL A 12 -15.69 28.66 -14.17
C VAL A 12 -15.19 28.18 -12.81
N ALA A 13 -16.03 28.20 -11.76
CA ALA A 13 -15.67 27.68 -10.45
C ALA A 13 -15.31 26.20 -10.52
N ILE A 14 -16.10 25.37 -11.21
CA ILE A 14 -15.81 23.94 -11.42
C ILE A 14 -14.51 23.73 -12.21
N TRP A 15 -14.21 24.59 -13.18
CA TRP A 15 -13.00 24.49 -14.00
C TRP A 15 -11.73 24.98 -13.31
N VAL A 16 -11.82 26.01 -12.49
CA VAL A 16 -10.67 26.61 -11.77
C VAL A 16 -10.43 25.89 -10.44
N PHE A 17 -11.47 25.34 -9.81
CA PHE A 17 -11.39 24.63 -8.54
C PHE A 17 -10.30 23.55 -8.52
N PRO A 18 -10.16 22.66 -9.54
CA PRO A 18 -9.05 21.70 -9.60
C PRO A 18 -7.66 22.34 -9.46
N ARG A 19 -7.41 23.47 -10.13
CA ARG A 19 -6.10 24.15 -10.09
C ARG A 19 -5.78 24.72 -8.71
N PHE A 20 -6.78 25.26 -8.02
CA PHE A 20 -6.62 25.77 -6.65
C PHE A 20 -6.55 24.62 -5.63
N TRP A 21 -7.33 23.57 -5.83
CA TRP A 21 -7.42 22.40 -4.94
C TRP A 21 -6.17 21.52 -4.99
N TYR A 22 -5.57 21.31 -6.17
CA TYR A 22 -4.35 20.51 -6.35
C TYR A 22 -3.05 21.26 -6.00
N SER A 23 -3.11 22.52 -5.60
CA SER A 23 -1.93 23.37 -5.38
C SER A 23 -1.19 23.10 -4.05
N ARG A 24 -1.76 22.31 -3.14
CA ARG A 24 -1.06 21.86 -1.92
C ARG A 24 -0.13 20.68 -2.23
N VAL A 25 0.80 20.89 -3.16
CA VAL A 25 2.03 20.11 -3.24
C VAL A 25 3.02 20.90 -2.41
N ASP A 26 3.42 20.37 -1.25
CA ASP A 26 4.44 21.03 -0.42
C ASP A 26 5.76 21.04 -1.22
N PRO A 27 6.21 22.19 -1.76
CA PRO A 27 7.42 22.26 -2.58
C PRO A 27 8.67 21.98 -1.74
N ALA A 28 8.57 22.10 -0.41
CA ALA A 28 9.65 21.78 0.53
C ALA A 28 9.74 20.27 0.82
N SER A 29 8.74 19.47 0.43
CA SER A 29 8.86 18.01 0.41
C SER A 29 9.63 17.58 -0.84
N ALA A 30 10.94 17.81 -0.85
CA ALA A 30 11.83 17.09 -1.76
C ALA A 30 11.41 15.62 -1.76
N THR A 31 11.32 14.97 -2.92
CA THR A 31 10.91 13.57 -3.01
C THR A 31 11.80 12.73 -2.11
N GLN A 32 11.28 12.33 -0.95
CA GLN A 32 12.02 11.54 0.02
C GLN A 32 11.69 10.08 -0.24
N TRP A 33 12.49 9.46 -1.09
CA TRP A 33 12.42 8.03 -1.33
C TRP A 33 12.81 7.23 -0.11
N LEU A 34 12.30 6.01 -0.04
CA LEU A 34 12.81 5.01 0.87
C LEU A 34 13.58 3.97 0.05
N ASP A 35 14.85 3.78 0.37
CA ASP A 35 15.64 2.68 -0.15
C ASP A 35 15.45 1.45 0.74
N ALA A 36 15.31 0.28 0.11
CA ALA A 36 15.37 -0.99 0.80
C ALA A 36 16.84 -1.38 1.01
N ARG A 37 17.16 -1.79 2.24
CA ARG A 37 18.48 -2.32 2.60
C ARG A 37 18.45 -3.83 2.63
N THR A 38 19.42 -4.46 1.97
CA THR A 38 19.66 -5.91 2.09
C THR A 38 20.62 -6.25 3.24
N ASN A 39 21.40 -5.29 3.72
CA ASN A 39 22.27 -5.45 4.88
C ASN A 39 21.63 -4.81 6.11
N VAL A 40 20.97 -5.62 6.95
CA VAL A 40 20.29 -5.18 8.17
C VAL A 40 20.92 -5.88 9.36
N ALA A 41 21.49 -5.11 10.30
CA ALA A 41 22.19 -5.66 11.45
C ALA A 41 21.33 -6.64 12.27
N GLY A 42 21.86 -7.83 12.55
CA GLY A 42 21.16 -8.91 13.24
C GLY A 42 20.27 -9.76 12.33
N TRP A 43 20.31 -9.55 11.01
CA TRP A 43 19.51 -10.29 10.03
C TRP A 43 20.34 -10.73 8.82
N LYS A 44 20.14 -11.97 8.40
CA LYS A 44 20.65 -12.47 7.12
C LYS A 44 19.58 -12.34 6.04
N TYR A 45 19.93 -11.64 4.97
CA TYR A 45 19.09 -11.49 3.79
C TYR A 45 19.26 -12.67 2.83
N ARG A 46 18.13 -13.16 2.32
CA ARG A 46 18.04 -14.10 1.21
C ARG A 46 17.15 -13.50 0.13
N ALA A 47 17.74 -13.23 -1.03
CA ALA A 47 16.98 -12.81 -2.19
C ALA A 47 16.00 -13.92 -2.62
N VAL A 48 14.77 -13.53 -2.95
CA VAL A 48 13.76 -14.43 -3.50
C VAL A 48 13.42 -13.94 -4.90
N ALA A 49 13.63 -14.79 -5.90
CA ALA A 49 13.32 -14.45 -7.28
C ALA A 49 11.83 -14.12 -7.42
N VAL A 50 11.53 -13.03 -8.14
CA VAL A 50 10.19 -12.74 -8.61
C VAL A 50 10.03 -13.42 -9.96
N ASP A 51 8.87 -14.04 -10.19
CA ASP A 51 8.59 -14.64 -11.49
C ASP A 51 8.60 -13.58 -12.60
N GLN A 52 9.17 -13.89 -13.76
CA GLN A 52 9.30 -12.94 -14.87
C GLN A 52 7.94 -12.40 -15.36
N SER A 53 6.88 -13.19 -15.24
CA SER A 53 5.53 -12.73 -15.58
C SER A 53 5.01 -11.70 -14.58
N ALA A 54 5.34 -11.85 -13.29
CA ALA A 54 5.00 -10.88 -12.26
C ALA A 54 5.81 -9.58 -12.40
N GLU A 55 7.10 -9.66 -12.74
CA GLU A 55 7.94 -8.48 -13.00
C GLU A 55 7.40 -7.63 -14.17
N ARG A 56 7.00 -8.27 -15.28
CA ARG A 56 6.44 -7.58 -16.45
C ARG A 56 5.10 -6.90 -16.16
N LEU A 57 4.30 -7.45 -15.26
CA LEU A 57 3.01 -6.88 -14.86
C LEU A 57 3.16 -5.66 -13.95
N LEU A 58 4.19 -5.64 -13.10
CA LEU A 58 4.42 -4.56 -12.13
C LEU A 58 4.96 -3.28 -12.76
N VAL A 59 5.60 -3.41 -13.93
CA VAL A 59 6.25 -2.31 -14.67
C VAL A 59 7.14 -1.44 -13.76
N ALA A 60 7.87 -2.11 -12.85
CA ALA A 60 8.75 -1.45 -11.92
C ALA A 60 10.12 -1.20 -12.56
N ASP A 61 10.69 -0.01 -12.37
CA ASP A 61 12.05 0.33 -12.81
C ASP A 61 13.10 -0.35 -11.91
N ARG A 62 12.75 -0.55 -10.65
CA ARG A 62 13.54 -1.28 -9.66
C ARG A 62 12.62 -2.14 -8.83
N LEU A 63 13.10 -3.31 -8.43
CA LEU A 63 12.39 -4.23 -7.58
C LEU A 63 13.37 -4.85 -6.58
N GLU A 64 12.89 -5.09 -5.37
CA GLU A 64 13.62 -5.78 -4.33
C GLU A 64 12.68 -6.74 -3.61
N ASN A 65 13.00 -8.02 -3.62
CA ASN A 65 12.17 -9.07 -3.02
C ASN A 65 13.07 -10.08 -2.30
N GLY A 66 12.74 -10.38 -1.05
CA GLY A 66 13.54 -11.31 -0.28
C GLY A 66 13.02 -11.55 1.12
N GLU A 67 13.78 -12.31 1.87
CA GLU A 67 13.45 -12.71 3.23
C GLU A 67 14.63 -12.42 4.14
N PHE A 68 14.33 -11.92 5.34
CA PHE A 68 15.29 -11.71 6.41
C PHE A 68 15.08 -12.76 7.49
N LEU A 69 16.17 -13.44 7.82
CA LEU A 69 16.22 -14.42 8.90
C LEU A 69 17.01 -13.82 10.06
N ALA A 70 16.45 -13.87 11.27
CA ALA A 70 17.14 -13.36 12.45
C ALA A 70 18.41 -14.19 12.71
N GLU A 71 19.52 -13.53 13.03
CA GLU A 71 20.82 -14.20 13.22
C GLU A 71 20.87 -15.08 14.50
N SER A 72 19.92 -14.95 15.43
CA SER A 72 19.91 -15.80 16.64
C SER A 72 19.54 -17.25 16.29
N LYS A 73 20.41 -18.20 16.68
CA LYS A 73 20.35 -19.64 16.36
C LYS A 73 18.99 -20.31 16.64
N GLU A 74 18.21 -19.78 17.56
CA GLU A 74 16.89 -20.32 17.94
C GLU A 74 15.75 -19.92 16.99
N ARG A 75 15.95 -18.88 16.15
CA ARG A 75 14.89 -18.24 15.35
C ARG A 75 15.11 -18.32 13.84
N TRP A 76 16.21 -18.94 13.39
CA TRP A 76 16.65 -18.97 11.98
C TRP A 76 15.62 -19.48 10.96
N GLU A 77 14.70 -20.36 11.37
CA GLU A 77 13.84 -21.07 10.41
C GLU A 77 12.34 -20.84 10.61
N ARG A 78 11.92 -20.36 11.79
CA ARG A 78 10.48 -20.31 12.12
C ARG A 78 9.78 -19.03 11.67
N ASP A 79 10.50 -17.91 11.70
CA ASP A 79 9.87 -16.59 11.69
C ASP A 79 10.55 -15.61 10.72
N PRO A 80 10.63 -15.91 9.41
CA PRO A 80 11.17 -14.98 8.43
C PRO A 80 10.36 -13.69 8.38
N VAL A 81 11.06 -12.58 8.12
CA VAL A 81 10.44 -11.32 7.69
C VAL A 81 10.60 -11.22 6.18
N ARG A 82 9.48 -11.30 5.45
CA ARG A 82 9.44 -11.24 3.99
C ARG A 82 9.20 -9.82 3.55
N VAL A 83 9.96 -9.35 2.58
CA VAL A 83 9.85 -7.99 2.07
C VAL A 83 9.67 -7.97 0.57
N PHE A 84 8.98 -6.96 0.10
CA PHE A 84 8.89 -6.61 -1.30
C PHE A 84 8.81 -5.09 -1.41
N ALA A 85 9.68 -4.53 -2.24
CA ALA A 85 9.67 -3.13 -2.60
C ALA A 85 9.78 -3.00 -4.11
N ALA A 86 8.99 -2.09 -4.68
CA ALA A 86 9.02 -1.80 -6.10
C ALA A 86 8.94 -0.29 -6.32
N TRP A 87 9.74 0.21 -7.25
CA TRP A 87 9.85 1.62 -7.58
C TRP A 87 9.50 1.83 -9.04
N ARG A 88 8.75 2.88 -9.32
CA ARG A 88 8.50 3.40 -10.66
C ARG A 88 8.85 4.87 -10.66
N LEU A 89 9.99 5.18 -11.28
CA LEU A 89 10.60 6.49 -11.39
C LEU A 89 10.01 7.29 -12.56
N LYS A 90 9.65 6.59 -13.66
CA LYS A 90 9.07 7.21 -14.86
C LYS A 90 7.54 7.15 -14.85
N GLU A 91 6.90 8.28 -15.15
CA GLU A 91 5.45 8.35 -15.30
C GLU A 91 5.04 7.96 -16.73
N ASP A 92 4.30 6.85 -16.89
CA ASP A 92 3.60 6.53 -18.14
C ASP A 92 2.08 6.47 -17.88
N PRO A 93 1.27 7.34 -18.52
CA PRO A 93 -0.18 7.37 -18.34
C PRO A 93 -0.92 6.17 -18.94
N ARG A 94 -0.26 5.28 -19.71
CA ARG A 94 -0.89 4.13 -20.38
C ARG A 94 -0.78 2.81 -19.60
N GLU A 95 -0.12 2.79 -18.45
CA GLU A 95 0.19 1.56 -17.73
C GLU A 95 -0.78 1.28 -16.56
N ILE A 96 -1.15 0.01 -16.39
CA ILE A 96 -1.96 -0.48 -15.26
C ILE A 96 -1.05 -0.46 -14.03
N GLY A 97 -1.16 0.63 -13.26
CA GLY A 97 -0.13 1.03 -12.30
C GLY A 97 0.19 0.05 -11.17
N LEU A 98 1.39 0.23 -10.61
CA LEU A 98 1.97 -0.47 -9.46
C LEU A 98 1.00 -0.78 -8.30
N PHE A 99 0.02 0.10 -8.07
CA PHE A 99 -0.96 -0.01 -6.98
C PHE A 99 -2.16 -0.93 -7.28
N VAL A 100 -2.22 -1.53 -8.46
CA VAL A 100 -3.25 -2.51 -8.85
C VAL A 100 -2.84 -3.94 -8.40
N HIS A 101 -1.56 -4.17 -8.13
CA HIS A 101 -0.98 -5.45 -7.73
C HIS A 101 -0.75 -5.56 -6.21
N THR A 102 -1.77 -5.24 -5.41
CA THR A 102 -1.69 -5.41 -3.96
C THR A 102 -1.80 -6.87 -3.54
N PRO A 103 -1.33 -7.24 -2.33
CA PRO A 103 -1.55 -8.57 -1.75
C PRO A 103 -3.02 -8.98 -1.81
N ASP A 104 -3.95 -8.05 -1.56
CA ASP A 104 -5.39 -8.31 -1.67
C ASP A 104 -5.75 -8.95 -3.01
N ARG A 105 -5.13 -8.52 -4.12
CA ARG A 105 -5.38 -9.10 -5.43
C ARG A 105 -4.50 -10.31 -5.71
N CYS A 106 -3.18 -10.16 -5.62
CA CYS A 106 -2.23 -11.17 -6.09
C CYS A 106 -2.21 -12.42 -5.19
N TRP A 107 -2.31 -12.26 -3.87
CA TRP A 107 -2.29 -13.41 -2.96
C TRP A 107 -3.64 -14.13 -2.99
N VAL A 108 -4.76 -13.39 -3.03
CA VAL A 108 -6.08 -14.00 -3.15
C VAL A 108 -6.25 -14.76 -4.46
N GLN A 109 -5.77 -14.20 -5.58
CA GLN A 109 -5.75 -14.92 -6.86
C GLN A 109 -4.87 -16.19 -6.82
N SER A 110 -3.88 -16.23 -5.93
CA SER A 110 -3.02 -17.39 -5.69
C SER A 110 -3.59 -18.35 -4.63
N GLY A 111 -4.84 -18.15 -4.20
CA GLY A 111 -5.54 -19.04 -3.28
C GLY A 111 -5.35 -18.73 -1.79
N TRP A 112 -4.93 -17.51 -1.43
CA TRP A 112 -4.94 -17.06 -0.04
C TRP A 112 -6.29 -16.44 0.33
N ASP A 113 -6.75 -16.71 1.54
CA ASP A 113 -7.92 -16.06 2.13
C ASP A 113 -7.50 -14.83 2.95
N ILE A 114 -8.38 -13.84 3.02
CA ILE A 114 -8.20 -12.65 3.88
C ILE A 114 -9.01 -12.86 5.15
N GLU A 115 -8.33 -12.81 6.29
CA GLU A 115 -8.96 -12.84 7.61
C GLU A 115 -9.15 -11.42 8.16
N ALA A 116 -10.06 -11.29 9.14
CA ALA A 116 -10.23 -10.04 9.86
C ALA A 116 -8.97 -9.73 10.68
N SER A 117 -8.53 -8.48 10.63
CA SER A 117 -7.38 -7.98 11.38
C SER A 117 -7.72 -6.63 12.01
N ALA A 118 -7.46 -6.47 13.31
CA ALA A 118 -7.69 -5.21 14.01
C ALA A 118 -6.36 -4.71 14.65
N PRO A 119 -5.92 -3.48 14.35
CA PRO A 119 -6.52 -2.52 13.41
C PRO A 119 -6.31 -2.93 11.94
N GLU A 120 -7.11 -2.36 11.04
CA GLU A 120 -7.00 -2.58 9.58
C GLU A 120 -5.94 -1.68 8.90
N VAL A 121 -5.49 -0.65 9.61
CA VAL A 121 -4.49 0.32 9.20
C VAL A 121 -3.62 0.63 10.41
N VAL A 122 -2.32 0.74 10.18
CA VAL A 122 -1.34 1.07 11.20
C VAL A 122 -0.43 2.16 10.68
N THR A 123 -0.12 3.13 11.53
CA THR A 123 0.93 4.10 11.26
C THR A 123 2.21 3.62 11.93
N VAL A 124 3.32 3.66 11.18
CA VAL A 124 4.65 3.28 11.65
C VAL A 124 5.61 4.45 11.41
N PRO A 125 6.30 4.94 12.45
CA PRO A 125 7.35 5.93 12.28
C PRO A 125 8.58 5.29 11.62
N VAL A 126 9.00 5.86 10.50
CA VAL A 126 10.22 5.45 9.77
C VAL A 126 11.07 6.71 9.55
N HIS A 127 12.19 6.80 10.27
CA HIS A 127 13.14 7.93 10.18
C HIS A 127 12.47 9.32 10.29
N GLY A 128 11.58 9.48 11.27
CA GLY A 128 10.86 10.74 11.51
C GLY A 128 9.65 10.98 10.59
N ARG A 129 9.27 10.00 9.76
CA ARG A 129 8.09 10.05 8.89
C ARG A 129 7.03 9.06 9.35
N GLU A 130 5.81 9.55 9.48
CA GLU A 130 4.65 8.71 9.76
C GLU A 130 4.14 8.07 8.45
N LEU A 131 4.35 6.76 8.30
CA LEU A 131 3.88 6.02 7.13
C LEU A 131 2.67 5.19 7.51
N ALA A 132 1.56 5.36 6.79
CA ALA A 132 0.38 4.52 6.98
C ALA A 132 0.46 3.27 6.11
N PHE A 133 0.29 2.10 6.74
CA PHE A 133 0.23 0.79 6.11
C PHE A 133 -1.16 0.18 6.28
N GLU A 134 -1.65 -0.43 5.22
CA GLU A 134 -2.73 -1.40 5.35
C GLU A 134 -2.22 -2.63 6.04
N ARG A 135 -3.03 -3.15 6.97
CA ARG A 135 -2.75 -4.32 7.77
C ARG A 135 -3.79 -5.39 7.47
N ARG A 136 -3.34 -6.59 7.13
CA ARG A 136 -4.19 -7.74 6.80
C ARG A 136 -3.57 -9.02 7.34
N ILE A 137 -4.41 -9.99 7.63
CA ILE A 137 -3.98 -11.36 7.86
C ILE A 137 -4.37 -12.17 6.62
N PHE A 138 -3.40 -12.86 6.04
CA PHE A 138 -3.63 -13.77 4.93
C PHE A 138 -3.43 -15.21 5.40
N ALA A 139 -4.33 -16.11 4.99
CA ALA A 139 -4.28 -17.52 5.35
C ALA A 139 -4.30 -18.41 4.11
N ASN A 140 -3.50 -19.47 4.10
CA ASN A 140 -3.51 -20.48 3.03
C ASN A 140 -2.97 -21.81 3.57
N ARG A 141 -3.78 -22.89 3.46
CA ARG A 141 -3.38 -24.26 3.81
C ARG A 141 -2.70 -24.39 5.18
N GLY A 142 -3.25 -23.74 6.21
CA GLY A 142 -2.73 -23.76 7.57
C GLY A 142 -1.57 -22.78 7.85
N HIS A 143 -1.07 -22.08 6.83
CA HIS A 143 -0.13 -20.98 7.01
C HIS A 143 -0.90 -19.66 7.15
N ARG A 144 -0.49 -18.84 8.11
CA ARG A 144 -1.06 -17.51 8.35
C ARG A 144 0.05 -16.48 8.41
N GLU A 145 -0.12 -15.37 7.70
CA GLU A 145 0.84 -14.26 7.69
C GLU A 145 0.16 -12.94 8.03
N LEU A 146 0.81 -12.17 8.90
CA LEU A 146 0.50 -10.75 9.06
C LEU A 146 1.22 -9.98 7.96
N VAL A 147 0.47 -9.19 7.20
CA VAL A 147 0.99 -8.43 6.06
C VAL A 147 0.70 -6.95 6.26
N TYR A 148 1.75 -6.14 6.17
CA TYR A 148 1.65 -4.69 6.03
C TYR A 148 2.01 -4.30 4.61
N PHE A 149 1.22 -3.42 3.99
CA PHE A 149 1.56 -2.87 2.68
C PHE A 149 1.10 -1.43 2.51
N THR A 150 1.83 -0.67 1.69
CA THR A 150 1.51 0.72 1.39
C THR A 150 1.99 1.13 0.01
N GLY A 151 1.33 2.14 -0.55
CA GLY A 151 1.76 2.84 -1.75
C GLY A 151 2.16 4.25 -1.39
N LEU A 152 3.29 4.71 -1.93
CA LEU A 152 3.77 6.08 -1.81
C LEU A 152 3.80 6.74 -3.19
N VAL A 153 3.38 8.00 -3.27
CA VAL A 153 3.54 8.85 -4.45
C VAL A 153 4.35 10.07 -4.06
N ALA A 154 5.43 10.33 -4.79
CA ALA A 154 6.41 11.36 -4.45
C ALA A 154 6.92 11.25 -2.99
N GLY A 155 7.06 10.02 -2.48
CA GLY A 155 7.45 9.75 -1.10
C GLY A 155 6.35 9.97 -0.04
N GLN A 156 5.12 10.32 -0.42
CA GLN A 156 4.04 10.51 0.55
C GLN A 156 3.09 9.31 0.52
N THR A 157 2.61 8.87 1.69
CA THR A 157 1.57 7.83 1.73
C THR A 157 0.33 8.30 0.98
N LEU A 158 -0.27 7.38 0.23
CA LEU A 158 -1.48 7.67 -0.52
C LEU A 158 -2.58 8.23 0.40
N PRO A 159 -3.30 9.28 -0.04
CA PRO A 159 -4.37 9.89 0.74
C PRO A 159 -5.63 9.01 0.88
N TYR A 160 -5.66 7.87 0.18
CA TYR A 160 -6.75 6.91 0.17
C TYR A 160 -6.20 5.49 0.31
N ARG A 161 -7.05 4.58 0.77
CA ARG A 161 -6.72 3.16 0.94
C ARG A 161 -6.59 2.47 -0.42
N LEU A 162 -5.67 1.53 -0.50
CA LEU A 162 -5.57 0.55 -1.57
C LEU A 162 -6.65 -0.56 -1.48
N ASP A 163 -7.55 -0.47 -0.50
CA ASP A 163 -8.72 -1.33 -0.29
C ASP A 163 -9.73 -1.42 -1.45
N HIS A 164 -9.59 -0.58 -2.51
CA HIS A 164 -10.34 -0.77 -3.74
C HIS A 164 -10.19 -2.20 -4.28
N ASN A 165 -9.00 -2.81 -4.10
CA ASN A 165 -8.73 -4.21 -4.45
C ASN A 165 -9.39 -5.20 -3.49
N LEU A 166 -9.54 -4.90 -2.19
CA LEU A 166 -10.27 -5.76 -1.25
C LEU A 166 -11.70 -6.04 -1.71
N SER A 167 -12.38 -5.03 -2.28
CA SER A 167 -13.73 -5.20 -2.84
C SER A 167 -13.77 -6.07 -4.10
N VAL A 168 -12.67 -6.11 -4.87
CA VAL A 168 -12.50 -6.99 -6.04
C VAL A 168 -12.22 -8.41 -5.56
N SER A 169 -11.36 -8.58 -4.56
CA SER A 169 -11.00 -9.87 -3.97
C SER A 169 -12.20 -10.55 -3.32
N ARG A 170 -13.04 -9.81 -2.58
CA ARG A 170 -14.32 -10.32 -2.06
C ARG A 170 -15.23 -10.85 -3.16
N ARG A 171 -15.23 -10.25 -4.37
CA ARG A 171 -16.01 -10.77 -5.51
C ARG A 171 -15.40 -12.03 -6.12
N VAL A 172 -14.07 -12.18 -6.10
CA VAL A 172 -13.39 -13.41 -6.56
C VAL A 172 -13.69 -14.57 -5.61
N VAL A 173 -13.61 -14.34 -4.30
CA VAL A 173 -13.98 -15.31 -3.26
C VAL A 173 -15.47 -15.69 -3.36
N ALA A 174 -16.35 -14.69 -3.51
CA ALA A 174 -17.80 -14.93 -3.70
C ALA A 174 -18.18 -15.60 -5.03
N LYS A 175 -17.26 -15.67 -6.01
CA LYS A 175 -17.46 -16.46 -7.24
C LYS A 175 -17.01 -17.92 -7.08
N GLY A 176 -16.18 -18.24 -6.09
CA GLY A 176 -15.73 -19.60 -5.78
C GLY A 176 -16.61 -20.33 -4.77
N VAL A 177 -17.32 -19.58 -3.92
CA VAL A 177 -18.33 -20.12 -3.01
C VAL A 177 -19.69 -19.72 -3.58
N GLY A 178 -20.46 -20.71 -4.04
CA GLY A 178 -21.87 -20.49 -4.36
C GLY A 178 -22.55 -19.84 -3.16
N GLU A 179 -23.23 -18.72 -3.42
CA GLU A 179 -24.02 -17.94 -2.45
C GLU A 179 -23.22 -17.02 -1.50
N ALA A 180 -23.22 -15.71 -1.82
CA ALA A 180 -23.08 -14.67 -0.82
C ALA A 180 -23.84 -13.40 -1.24
N GLU A 181 -24.94 -13.16 -0.53
CA GLU A 181 -25.64 -11.90 -0.25
C GLU A 181 -25.55 -10.75 -1.27
N ARG A 182 -26.72 -10.43 -1.83
CA ARG A 182 -27.02 -9.12 -2.41
C ARG A 182 -26.80 -8.02 -1.38
N ILE A 183 -25.63 -7.39 -1.38
CA ILE A 183 -25.44 -6.05 -0.81
C ILE A 183 -26.35 -5.09 -1.60
N THR A 184 -27.52 -4.82 -1.05
CA THR A 184 -28.52 -3.93 -1.64
C THR A 184 -28.01 -2.48 -1.59
N LYS A 185 -28.20 -1.77 -2.71
CA LYS A 185 -27.77 -0.37 -2.94
C LYS A 185 -28.29 0.63 -1.88
N ALA A 186 -29.24 0.24 -1.04
CA ALA A 186 -29.94 1.10 -0.08
C ALA A 186 -29.12 1.47 1.17
N ASN A 187 -28.16 0.63 1.60
CA ASN A 187 -27.43 0.87 2.85
C ASN A 187 -26.18 1.77 2.70
N ARG A 188 -25.86 2.24 1.48
CA ARG A 188 -24.69 3.10 1.24
C ARG A 188 -24.84 4.54 1.70
N TRP A 189 -26.07 5.04 1.85
CA TRP A 189 -26.33 6.46 2.14
C TRP A 189 -26.22 6.81 3.63
N ASN A 190 -26.40 5.83 4.53
CA ASN A 190 -26.32 6.01 5.99
C ASN A 190 -24.99 5.55 6.60
N ASP A 191 -24.03 5.14 5.78
CA ASP A 191 -22.72 4.71 6.28
C ASP A 191 -21.83 5.94 6.56
N SER A 192 -21.80 6.33 7.84
CA SER A 192 -21.03 7.49 8.33
C SER A 192 -19.52 7.32 8.13
N LEU A 193 -19.01 6.08 8.12
CA LEU A 193 -17.62 5.79 7.79
C LEU A 193 -17.35 6.01 6.31
N LEU A 194 -18.31 5.67 5.44
CA LEU A 194 -18.22 5.90 3.99
C LEU A 194 -18.19 7.40 3.67
N TRP A 195 -19.05 8.22 4.29
CA TRP A 195 -19.03 9.67 4.13
C TRP A 195 -17.79 10.33 4.72
N ARG A 196 -17.33 9.88 5.89
CA ARG A 196 -16.06 10.35 6.48
C ARG A 196 -14.89 10.05 5.54
N ARG A 197 -14.83 8.86 4.95
CA ARG A 197 -13.81 8.48 3.95
C ARG A 197 -13.88 9.31 2.67
N VAL A 198 -15.09 9.62 2.19
CA VAL A 198 -15.29 10.49 1.02
C VAL A 198 -14.81 11.91 1.31
N VAL A 199 -15.14 12.46 2.49
CA VAL A 199 -14.70 13.78 2.92
C VAL A 199 -13.18 13.80 3.15
N GLU A 200 -12.61 12.81 3.84
CA GLU A 200 -11.17 12.68 4.03
C GLU A 200 -10.46 12.57 2.69
N SER A 201 -10.90 11.70 1.78
CA SER A 201 -10.34 11.55 0.42
C SER A 201 -10.51 12.81 -0.44
N PHE A 202 -11.56 13.59 -0.21
CA PHE A 202 -11.77 14.88 -0.88
C PHE A 202 -10.77 15.92 -0.35
N LEU A 203 -10.67 16.07 0.98
CA LEU A 203 -9.77 17.01 1.67
C LEU A 203 -8.29 16.69 1.49
N SER A 204 -7.93 15.41 1.34
CA SER A 204 -6.55 14.94 1.18
C SER A 204 -6.16 14.73 -0.29
N ARG A 205 -7.01 15.10 -1.26
CA ARG A 205 -6.80 14.84 -2.68
C ARG A 205 -5.62 15.64 -3.22
N ARG A 206 -4.46 15.01 -3.28
CA ARG A 206 -3.23 15.54 -3.90
C ARG A 206 -3.12 15.01 -5.34
N PRO A 207 -2.49 15.77 -6.25
CA PRO A 207 -2.13 15.21 -7.55
C PRO A 207 -1.25 13.98 -7.32
N LEU A 208 -1.70 12.82 -7.81
CA LEU A 208 -0.94 11.55 -7.78
C LEU A 208 0.12 11.53 -8.88
N LEU A 209 0.80 12.65 -9.05
CA LEU A 209 1.78 12.89 -10.10
C LEU A 209 3.16 12.64 -9.52
N GLY A 210 4.03 12.08 -10.36
CA GLY A 210 5.39 11.76 -9.98
C GLY A 210 5.60 10.32 -9.51
N PRO A 211 6.79 10.05 -8.96
CA PRO A 211 7.26 8.70 -8.76
C PRO A 211 6.42 7.87 -7.79
N LYS A 212 6.33 6.57 -8.04
CA LYS A 212 5.54 5.62 -7.25
C LYS A 212 6.44 4.61 -6.57
N GLN A 213 6.14 4.31 -5.32
CA GLN A 213 6.78 3.24 -4.57
C GLN A 213 5.72 2.35 -3.94
N PHE A 214 5.89 1.04 -4.03
CA PHE A 214 5.08 0.08 -3.33
C PHE A 214 5.94 -0.71 -2.36
N LEU A 215 5.45 -0.84 -1.13
CA LEU A 215 6.12 -1.54 -0.04
C LEU A 215 5.19 -2.60 0.52
N ARG A 216 5.71 -3.81 0.73
CA ARG A 216 5.04 -4.89 1.43
C ARG A 216 6.05 -5.56 2.35
N ILE A 217 5.62 -5.81 3.58
CA ILE A 217 6.35 -6.61 4.56
C ILE A 217 5.38 -7.60 5.20
N SER A 218 5.83 -8.83 5.42
CA SER A 218 5.03 -9.86 6.08
C SER A 218 5.86 -10.77 6.95
N THR A 219 5.19 -11.45 7.89
CA THR A 219 5.82 -12.47 8.74
C THR A 219 4.77 -13.50 9.19
N PRO A 220 5.17 -14.76 9.44
CA PRO A 220 4.27 -15.76 9.99
C PRO A 220 3.64 -15.37 11.34
N LEU A 221 2.46 -15.91 11.59
CA LEU A 221 1.70 -15.71 12.83
C LEU A 221 1.91 -16.80 13.89
N ASP A 222 2.97 -17.61 13.78
CA ASP A 222 3.21 -18.75 14.66
C ASP A 222 3.42 -18.34 16.14
N GLY A 223 3.99 -17.15 16.37
CA GLY A 223 4.13 -16.52 17.70
C GLY A 223 2.91 -15.69 18.14
N GLY A 224 1.83 -15.68 17.36
CA GLY A 224 0.64 -14.85 17.58
C GLY A 224 0.72 -13.46 16.93
N GLU A 225 -0.44 -12.81 16.87
CA GLU A 225 -0.62 -11.53 16.17
C GLU A 225 0.21 -10.39 16.77
N ALA A 226 0.28 -10.30 18.10
CA ALA A 226 1.06 -9.26 18.78
C ALA A 226 2.57 -9.39 18.54
N GLU A 227 3.09 -10.62 18.47
CA GLU A 227 4.50 -10.88 18.19
C GLU A 227 4.85 -10.51 16.75
N ALA A 228 4.02 -10.92 15.79
CA ALA A 228 4.18 -10.58 14.38
C ALA A 228 4.11 -9.05 14.16
N ASP A 229 3.17 -8.37 14.82
CA ASP A 229 3.00 -6.92 14.76
C ASP A 229 4.25 -6.20 15.26
N ARG A 230 4.75 -6.59 16.44
CA ARG A 230 5.97 -6.04 17.03
C ARG A 230 7.17 -6.24 16.11
N ARG A 231 7.33 -7.46 15.56
CA ARG A 231 8.42 -7.80 14.65
C ARG A 231 8.44 -6.92 13.41
N ILE A 232 7.31 -6.75 12.75
CA ILE A 232 7.21 -5.88 11.55
C ILE A 232 7.54 -4.44 11.91
N ARG A 233 6.98 -3.90 13.00
CA ARG A 233 7.22 -2.52 13.45
C ARG A 233 8.66 -2.24 13.80
N GLU A 234 9.33 -3.16 14.48
CA GLU A 234 10.75 -3.02 14.85
C GLU A 234 11.68 -3.16 13.63
N PHE A 235 11.30 -3.97 12.65
CA PHE A 235 12.11 -4.25 11.47
C PHE A 235 12.00 -3.13 10.41
N LEU A 236 10.82 -2.59 10.17
CA LEU A 236 10.54 -1.55 9.18
C LEU A 236 11.57 -0.40 9.14
N PRO A 237 11.88 0.29 10.26
CA PRO A 237 12.83 1.40 10.25
C PRO A 237 14.29 0.96 10.04
N ARG A 238 14.60 -0.33 10.18
CA ARG A 238 15.94 -0.87 9.90
C ARG A 238 16.09 -1.27 8.44
N TRP A 239 15.00 -1.73 7.83
CA TRP A 239 14.94 -2.13 6.44
C TRP A 239 14.91 -0.94 5.49
N LEU A 240 14.09 0.07 5.81
CA LEU A 240 13.91 1.26 4.97
C LEU A 240 14.84 2.37 5.41
N GLU A 241 15.49 3.06 4.47
CA GLU A 241 16.32 4.24 4.72
C GLU A 241 15.88 5.41 3.83
N PRO A 242 15.91 6.66 4.30
CA PRO A 242 15.69 7.80 3.42
C PRO A 242 16.79 7.86 2.36
N GLU A 243 16.42 7.96 1.09
CA GLU A 243 17.41 8.17 0.03
C GLU A 243 18.20 9.45 0.29
N LYS A 244 19.52 9.39 0.12
CA LYS A 244 20.38 10.56 0.33
C LYS A 244 20.09 11.61 -0.75
N PRO A 245 19.87 12.89 -0.37
CA PRO A 245 19.71 13.96 -1.35
C PRO A 245 20.90 13.99 -2.31
N GLY A 246 20.65 13.89 -3.61
CA GLY A 246 21.68 13.99 -4.65
C GLY A 246 22.28 12.67 -5.16
N ALA A 247 21.80 11.51 -4.68
CA ALA A 247 22.08 10.23 -5.33
C ALA A 247 21.33 10.15 -6.67
N THR A 248 21.85 10.81 -7.70
CA THR A 248 21.44 10.53 -9.07
C THR A 248 21.91 9.12 -9.41
N ARG A 249 20.97 8.23 -9.75
CA ARG A 249 21.24 6.92 -10.36
C ARG A 249 20.62 6.88 -11.74
#